data_AF-A0A7Y5WXG8-F1
#
_entry.id   AF-A0A7Y5WXG8-F1
#
_cell.length_a   1.000
_cell.length_b   1.000
_cell.length_c   1.000
_cell.angle_alpha   90.00
_cell.angle_beta   90.00
_cell.angle_gamma   90.00
#
_symmetry.space_group_name_H-M   'P 1'
#
loop_
_entity.id
_entity.type
_entity.pdbx_description
1 polymer ?
#
loop_
_entity_poly.entity_id
_entity_poly.type
_entity_poly.pdbx_seq_one_letter_code
_entity_poly.pdbx_strand_id
1 'polypeptide(L)'
;MYTDDADAAPQFNDVRLSPNVLISPALQPAVAAMLRDSVTFRRQCARLAGSHSIVITVDDAVIPDRAPFRAATEFTVDPQGRMLARVRIGSRVDLEEKIAHEFEHIIEQLDGVDLPSLARRATAGVHTVHDEGHFETERAIAVGRQVVREIRSAGGHGR
;
A
#
# COMPACT_ATOMS: atom_id res chain seq x y z
N MET A 1 47.36 -4.04 18.57
CA MET A 1 46.74 -2.78 18.14
C MET A 1 46.75 -2.76 16.63
N TYR A 2 45.68 -3.26 16.03
CA TYR A 2 45.29 -3.10 14.62
C TYR A 2 43.79 -3.42 14.63
N THR A 3 42.95 -2.40 14.45
CA THR A 3 41.50 -2.54 14.34
C THR A 3 41.18 -3.05 12.94
N ASP A 4 40.64 -4.27 12.88
CA ASP A 4 40.00 -4.85 11.70
C ASP A 4 38.54 -4.39 11.72
N ASP A 5 38.28 -3.20 11.16
CA ASP A 5 36.92 -2.75 10.85
C ASP A 5 36.63 -3.16 9.40
N ALA A 6 36.35 -4.45 9.22
CA ALA A 6 35.86 -5.00 7.97
C ALA A 6 34.39 -4.60 7.77
N ASP A 7 34.21 -3.71 6.79
CA ASP A 7 33.09 -3.74 5.84
C ASP A 7 31.68 -3.65 6.44
N ALA A 8 31.37 -2.49 7.00
CA ALA A 8 29.97 -2.09 7.22
C ALA A 8 29.31 -1.88 5.85
N ALA A 9 28.52 -2.87 5.42
CA ALA A 9 27.61 -2.80 4.28
C ALA A 9 26.83 -1.46 4.27
N PRO A 10 26.53 -0.89 3.10
CA PRO A 10 25.82 0.38 3.02
C PRO A 10 24.49 0.24 3.75
N GLN A 11 24.32 1.05 4.79
CA GLN A 11 23.06 1.18 5.52
C GLN A 11 21.97 1.51 4.50
N PHE A 12 21.04 0.57 4.32
CA PHE A 12 19.92 0.74 3.41
C PHE A 12 19.13 1.97 3.86
N ASN A 13 19.25 3.02 3.05
CA ASN A 13 18.60 4.29 3.26
C ASN A 13 17.10 4.05 3.41
N ASP A 14 16.53 4.37 4.58
CA ASP A 14 15.08 4.38 4.80
C ASP A 14 14.41 5.06 3.61
N VAL A 15 13.65 4.30 2.82
CA VAL A 15 12.75 4.90 1.83
C VAL A 15 11.60 5.53 2.63
N ARG A 16 11.82 6.74 3.16
CA ARG A 16 10.81 7.46 3.93
C ARG A 16 9.77 8.03 2.98
N LEU A 17 8.76 7.22 2.68
CA LEU A 17 7.53 7.62 2.00
C LEU A 17 6.89 8.85 2.66
N SER A 18 6.84 8.83 4.00
CA SER A 18 6.40 9.91 4.88
C SER A 18 6.64 9.48 6.34
N PRO A 19 6.62 10.38 7.34
CA PRO A 19 6.80 9.98 8.74
C PRO A 19 5.68 9.09 9.28
N ASN A 20 4.54 9.01 8.59
CA ASN A 20 3.37 8.25 8.99
C ASN A 20 3.19 6.93 8.22
N VAL A 21 4.14 6.52 7.37
CA VAL A 21 4.10 5.25 6.66
C VAL A 21 5.33 4.41 7.02
N LEU A 22 5.08 3.22 7.58
CA LEU A 22 6.09 2.23 7.93
C LEU A 22 5.95 1.02 7.01
N ILE A 23 7.03 0.66 6.31
CA ILE A 23 7.06 -0.45 5.35
C ILE A 23 8.00 -1.54 5.86
N SER A 24 7.54 -2.80 5.86
CA SER A 24 8.40 -3.93 6.24
C SER A 24 9.60 -4.05 5.28
N PRO A 25 10.79 -4.48 5.77
CA PRO A 25 11.99 -4.57 4.94
C PRO A 25 11.82 -5.38 3.64
N ALA A 26 11.01 -6.44 3.68
CA ALA A 26 10.75 -7.29 2.53
C ALA A 26 10.06 -6.55 1.36
N LEU A 27 9.29 -5.51 1.65
CA LEU A 27 8.49 -4.76 0.68
C LEU A 27 9.20 -3.50 0.16
N GLN A 28 10.29 -3.07 0.83
CA GLN A 28 11.01 -1.85 0.48
C GLN A 28 11.52 -1.81 -0.97
N PRO A 29 12.05 -2.89 -1.58
CA PRO A 29 12.52 -2.84 -2.96
C PRO A 29 11.41 -2.50 -3.96
N ALA A 30 10.22 -3.07 -3.78
CA ALA A 30 9.06 -2.81 -4.64
C ALA A 30 8.57 -1.37 -4.45
N VAL A 31 8.42 -0.92 -3.20
CA VAL A 31 8.04 0.46 -2.88
C VAL A 31 9.01 1.48 -3.48
N ALA A 32 10.32 1.21 -3.42
CA ALA A 32 11.34 2.08 -4.00
C ALA A 32 11.21 2.17 -5.54
N ALA A 33 10.92 1.05 -6.20
CA ALA A 33 10.64 1.03 -7.64
C ALA A 33 9.37 1.84 -7.97
N MET A 34 8.28 1.64 -7.22
CA MET A 34 7.05 2.39 -7.41
C MET A 34 7.27 3.90 -7.24
N LEU A 35 8.02 4.33 -6.21
CA LEU A 35 8.33 5.74 -5.99
C LEU A 35 9.16 6.37 -7.12
N ARG A 36 10.12 5.62 -7.65
CA ARG A 36 10.96 6.08 -8.75
C ARG A 36 10.16 6.17 -10.06
N ASP A 37 9.40 5.14 -10.36
CA ASP A 37 8.91 4.89 -11.71
C ASP A 37 7.42 5.23 -11.91
N SER A 38 6.64 5.43 -10.84
CA SER A 38 5.21 5.76 -10.92
C SER A 38 4.88 7.17 -10.38
N VAL A 39 4.38 8.03 -11.27
CA VAL A 39 3.80 9.34 -10.91
C VAL A 39 2.56 9.14 -10.05
N THR A 40 1.75 8.14 -10.40
CA THR A 40 0.51 7.83 -9.68
C THR A 40 0.80 7.43 -8.23
N PHE A 41 1.77 6.53 -8.00
CA PHE A 41 2.14 6.14 -6.65
C PHE A 41 2.70 7.33 -5.84
N ARG A 42 3.59 8.15 -6.42
CA ARG A 42 4.08 9.36 -5.74
C ARG A 42 2.95 10.30 -5.29
N ARG A 43 1.88 10.43 -6.07
CA ARG A 43 0.70 11.23 -5.70
C ARG A 43 -0.04 10.62 -4.51
N GLN A 44 -0.20 9.30 -4.47
CA GLN A 44 -0.79 8.61 -3.32
C GLN A 44 0.05 8.87 -2.06
N CYS A 45 1.37 8.72 -2.13
CA CYS A 45 2.27 8.98 -1.00
C CYS A 45 2.18 10.43 -0.52
N ALA A 46 2.16 11.40 -1.44
CA ALA A 46 2.01 12.82 -1.10
C ALA A 46 0.66 13.12 -0.42
N ARG A 47 -0.43 12.47 -0.87
CA ARG A 47 -1.76 12.59 -0.24
C ARG A 47 -1.74 12.04 1.19
N LEU A 48 -1.16 10.87 1.41
CA LEU A 48 -1.07 10.24 2.73
C LEU A 48 -0.15 11.00 3.69
N ALA A 49 0.95 11.58 3.18
CA ALA A 49 1.87 12.41 3.95
C ALA A 49 1.21 13.70 4.49
N GLY A 50 0.19 14.22 3.79
CA GLY A 50 -0.58 15.38 4.22
C GLY A 50 -1.54 15.11 5.38
N SER A 51 -1.75 13.85 5.77
CA SER A 51 -2.70 13.45 6.80
C SER A 51 -1.98 13.09 8.10
N HIS A 52 -1.96 14.03 9.07
CA HIS A 52 -1.30 13.83 10.37
C HIS A 52 -2.09 12.95 11.35
N SER A 53 -3.35 12.61 11.03
CA SER A 53 -4.24 11.82 11.88
C SER A 53 -4.21 10.31 11.61
N ILE A 54 -3.34 9.85 10.70
CA ILE A 54 -3.23 8.43 10.33
C ILE A 54 -1.80 7.92 10.44
N VAL A 55 -1.63 6.69 10.90
CA VAL A 55 -0.39 5.91 10.84
C VAL A 55 -0.65 4.67 10.01
N ILE A 56 0.24 4.37 9.07
CA ILE A 56 0.10 3.29 8.09
C ILE A 56 1.26 2.32 8.29
N THR A 57 0.94 1.04 8.44
CA THR A 57 1.93 -0.04 8.52
C THR A 57 1.68 -1.03 7.41
N VAL A 58 2.69 -1.35 6.61
CA VAL A 58 2.60 -2.29 5.50
C VAL A 58 3.52 -3.48 5.79
N ASP A 59 2.89 -4.61 6.09
CA ASP A 59 3.55 -5.84 6.48
C ASP A 59 3.39 -6.91 5.38
N ASP A 60 4.45 -7.67 5.14
CA ASP A 60 4.34 -8.96 4.48
C ASP A 60 3.70 -9.96 5.45
N ALA A 61 2.71 -10.70 4.97
CA ALA A 61 1.95 -11.64 5.77
C ALA A 61 1.87 -13.00 5.09
N VAL A 62 1.94 -14.06 5.90
CA VAL A 62 1.60 -15.41 5.43
C VAL A 62 0.07 -15.51 5.40
N ILE A 63 -0.51 -15.22 4.23
CA ILE A 63 -1.93 -15.37 3.97
C ILE A 63 -2.17 -16.77 3.40
N PRO A 64 -3.02 -17.62 4.03
CA PRO A 64 -3.30 -18.95 3.50
C PRO A 64 -3.86 -18.91 2.07
N ASP A 65 -3.47 -19.85 1.22
CA ASP A 65 -3.96 -19.94 -0.17
C ASP A 65 -5.50 -20.06 -0.27
N ARG A 66 -6.17 -20.52 0.79
CA ARG A 66 -7.63 -20.62 0.85
C ARG A 66 -8.33 -19.32 1.30
N ALA A 67 -7.57 -18.30 1.71
CA ALA A 67 -8.16 -17.02 2.07
C ALA A 67 -8.86 -16.39 0.85
N PRO A 68 -9.98 -15.68 1.03
CA PRO A 68 -10.68 -15.01 -0.06
C PRO A 68 -9.92 -13.76 -0.57
N PHE A 69 -8.92 -13.30 0.18
CA PHE A 69 -8.10 -12.15 -0.17
C PHE A 69 -6.61 -12.52 -0.22
N ARG A 70 -5.82 -11.65 -0.85
CA ARG A 70 -4.35 -11.75 -0.91
C ARG A 70 -3.64 -10.47 -0.48
N ALA A 71 -4.40 -9.42 -0.24
CA ALA A 71 -4.01 -8.21 0.43
C ALA A 71 -5.25 -7.69 1.17
N ALA A 72 -5.06 -7.01 2.28
CA ALA A 72 -6.14 -6.37 3.00
C ALA A 72 -5.62 -5.21 3.86
N THR A 73 -6.45 -4.19 3.99
CA THR A 73 -6.25 -3.10 4.94
C THR A 73 -7.25 -3.20 6.08
N GLU A 74 -6.75 -3.17 7.30
CA GLU A 74 -7.54 -3.09 8.52
C GLU A 74 -7.40 -1.70 9.13
N PHE A 75 -8.53 -1.08 9.47
CA PHE A 75 -8.57 0.21 10.13
C PHE A 75 -8.92 0.05 11.60
N THR A 76 -8.08 0.61 12.47
CA THR A 76 -8.35 0.72 13.90
C THR A 76 -8.09 2.16 14.37
N VAL A 77 -8.47 2.48 15.60
CA VAL A 77 -8.19 3.78 16.21
C VAL A 77 -7.32 3.54 17.43
N ASP A 78 -6.21 4.27 17.55
CA ASP A 78 -5.33 4.18 18.70
C ASP A 78 -5.92 4.91 19.93
N PRO A 79 -5.38 4.70 21.14
CA PRO A 79 -5.86 5.38 22.35
C PRO A 79 -5.77 6.91 22.31
N GLN A 80 -5.00 7.48 21.38
CA GLN A 80 -4.86 8.92 21.13
C GLN A 80 -5.85 9.44 20.08
N GLY A 81 -6.74 8.58 19.56
CA GLY A 81 -7.74 8.94 18.55
C GLY A 81 -7.20 9.02 17.12
N ARG A 82 -5.97 8.56 16.87
CA ARG A 82 -5.41 8.48 15.51
C ARG A 82 -5.86 7.21 14.82
N MET A 83 -6.11 7.31 13.53
CA MET A 83 -6.41 6.16 12.70
C MET A 83 -5.13 5.35 12.47
N LEU A 84 -5.22 4.04 12.64
CA LEU A 84 -4.17 3.10 12.27
C LEU A 84 -4.67 2.27 11.09
N ALA A 85 -3.97 2.32 9.96
CA ALA A 85 -4.24 1.48 8.81
C ALA A 85 -3.15 0.41 8.70
N ARG A 86 -3.52 -0.85 8.90
CA ARG A 86 -2.62 -2.00 8.79
C ARG A 86 -2.87 -2.71 7.47
N VAL A 87 -1.91 -2.58 6.56
CA VAL A 87 -1.91 -3.27 5.27
C VAL A 87 -1.15 -4.58 5.42
N ARG A 88 -1.80 -5.69 5.09
CA ARG A 88 -1.19 -7.04 5.06
C ARG A 88 -1.12 -7.51 3.62
N ILE A 89 0.07 -7.79 3.12
CA ILE A 89 0.27 -8.28 1.75
C ILE A 89 0.72 -9.74 1.77
N GLY A 90 -0.04 -10.60 1.10
CA GLY A 90 0.27 -12.01 0.96
C GLY A 90 1.48 -12.28 0.06
N SER A 91 2.12 -13.42 0.24
CA SER A 91 3.10 -13.92 -0.74
C SER A 91 2.39 -14.36 -2.02
N ARG A 92 3.05 -14.18 -3.19
CA ARG A 92 2.54 -14.54 -4.54
C ARG A 92 1.41 -13.65 -5.09
N VAL A 93 1.54 -12.34 -4.93
CA VAL A 93 0.72 -11.34 -5.63
C VAL A 93 1.58 -10.45 -6.51
N ASP A 94 0.95 -9.74 -7.44
CA ASP A 94 1.55 -8.56 -8.07
C ASP A 94 1.69 -7.48 -6.99
N LEU A 95 2.89 -7.42 -6.40
CA LEU A 95 3.15 -6.67 -5.18
C LEU A 95 2.91 -5.17 -5.37
N GLU A 96 3.35 -4.62 -6.50
CA GLU A 96 3.18 -3.22 -6.85
C GLU A 96 1.69 -2.87 -7.08
N GLU A 97 0.93 -3.76 -7.74
CA GLU A 97 -0.50 -3.56 -7.94
C GLU A 97 -1.22 -3.52 -6.60
N LYS A 98 -0.93 -4.49 -5.72
CA LYS A 98 -1.61 -4.61 -4.43
C LYS A 98 -1.21 -3.54 -3.44
N ILE A 99 0.04 -3.12 -3.36
CA ILE A 99 0.43 -1.98 -2.51
C ILE A 99 -0.30 -0.71 -2.94
N ALA A 100 -0.30 -0.39 -4.24
CA ALA A 100 -0.98 0.80 -4.76
C ALA A 100 -2.50 0.74 -4.57
N HIS A 101 -3.08 -0.45 -4.71
CA HIS A 101 -4.49 -0.71 -4.46
C HIS A 101 -4.88 -0.44 -3.00
N GLU A 102 -4.17 -1.03 -2.05
CA GLU A 102 -4.45 -0.85 -0.62
C GLU A 102 -4.23 0.62 -0.17
N PHE A 103 -3.24 1.30 -0.74
CA PHE A 103 -3.03 2.74 -0.50
C PHE A 103 -4.22 3.57 -0.99
N GLU A 104 -4.84 3.19 -2.11
CA GLU A 104 -6.02 3.88 -2.61
C GLU A 104 -7.22 3.69 -1.67
N HIS A 105 -7.40 2.50 -1.10
CA HIS A 105 -8.43 2.29 -0.08
C HIS A 105 -8.23 3.16 1.17
N ILE A 106 -6.99 3.34 1.62
CA ILE A 106 -6.68 4.27 2.72
C ILE A 106 -7.07 5.71 2.35
N ILE A 107 -6.78 6.14 1.12
CA ILE A 107 -7.16 7.46 0.63
C ILE A 107 -8.68 7.62 0.55
N GLU A 108 -9.41 6.61 0.06
CA GLU A 108 -10.88 6.63 0.02
C GLU A 108 -11.49 6.75 1.42
N GLN A 109 -10.91 6.07 2.43
CA GLN A 109 -11.33 6.22 3.83
C GLN A 109 -11.04 7.63 4.37
N LEU A 110 -9.87 8.20 4.07
CA LEU A 110 -9.53 9.58 4.44
C LEU A 110 -10.43 10.62 3.76
N ASP A 111 -10.92 10.33 2.56
CA ASP A 111 -11.87 11.16 1.82
C ASP A 111 -13.32 11.00 2.34
N GLY A 112 -13.56 10.11 3.32
CA GLY A 112 -14.88 9.89 3.92
C GLY A 112 -15.84 9.10 3.02
N VAL A 113 -15.30 8.28 2.11
CA VAL A 113 -16.12 7.44 1.22
C VAL A 113 -16.83 6.36 2.05
N ASP A 114 -18.17 6.43 2.11
CA ASP A 114 -19.02 5.43 2.77
C ASP A 114 -19.14 4.16 1.91
N LEU A 115 -18.07 3.35 1.94
CA LEU A 115 -18.00 2.07 1.21
C LEU A 115 -19.16 1.12 1.56
N PRO A 116 -19.59 0.96 2.83
CA PRO A 116 -20.77 0.17 3.15
C PRO A 116 -22.05 0.63 2.44
N SER A 117 -22.32 1.94 2.39
CA SER A 117 -23.48 2.45 1.68
C SER A 117 -23.37 2.34 0.17
N LEU A 118 -22.17 2.50 -0.39
CA LEU A 118 -21.93 2.36 -1.83
C LEU A 118 -22.01 0.90 -2.29
N ALA A 119 -21.51 -0.06 -1.51
CA ALA A 119 -21.59 -1.49 -1.84
C ALA A 119 -23.04 -2.01 -1.92
N ARG A 120 -23.96 -1.41 -1.15
CA ARG A 120 -25.40 -1.69 -1.25
C ARG A 120 -26.03 -1.19 -2.55
N ARG A 121 -25.36 -0.32 -3.30
CA ARG A 121 -25.82 0.26 -4.57
C ARG A 121 -25.03 -0.39 -5.71
N ALA A 122 -25.68 -1.28 -6.45
CA ALA A 122 -25.05 -2.08 -7.51
C ALA A 122 -24.33 -1.28 -8.64
N THR A 123 -24.53 0.03 -8.72
CA THR A 123 -23.97 0.91 -9.77
C THR A 123 -22.79 1.78 -9.30
N ALA A 124 -22.34 1.64 -8.04
CA ALA A 124 -21.33 2.53 -7.47
C ALA A 124 -19.87 2.09 -7.68
N GLY A 125 -19.63 0.98 -8.40
CA GLY A 125 -18.28 0.45 -8.60
C GLY A 125 -17.59 -0.02 -7.30
N VAL A 126 -18.38 -0.35 -6.26
CA VAL A 126 -17.92 -0.90 -4.99
C VAL A 126 -18.55 -2.27 -4.82
N HIS A 127 -17.74 -3.28 -4.52
CA HIS A 127 -18.20 -4.66 -4.31
C HIS A 127 -17.71 -5.19 -2.97
N THR A 128 -18.59 -5.85 -2.22
CA THR A 128 -18.17 -6.65 -1.05
C THR A 128 -17.56 -7.95 -1.54
N VAL A 129 -16.29 -8.17 -1.20
CA VAL A 129 -15.58 -9.42 -1.57
C VAL A 129 -15.91 -10.53 -0.57
N HIS A 130 -16.33 -10.17 0.64
CA HIS A 130 -16.72 -11.11 1.69
C HIS A 130 -17.72 -10.48 2.68
N ASP A 131 -18.49 -11.30 3.40
CA ASP A 131 -19.45 -10.87 4.43
C ASP A 131 -18.79 -10.19 5.64
N GLU A 132 -17.46 -10.19 5.70
CA GLU A 132 -16.65 -9.63 6.81
C GLU A 132 -16.25 -8.16 6.60
N GLY A 133 -16.87 -7.44 5.64
CA GLY A 133 -16.64 -6.00 5.46
C GLY A 133 -15.40 -5.66 4.62
N HIS A 134 -14.96 -6.57 3.75
CA HIS A 134 -13.95 -6.30 2.74
C HIS A 134 -14.60 -5.68 1.50
N PHE A 135 -14.13 -4.49 1.12
CA PHE A 135 -14.62 -3.76 -0.03
C PHE A 135 -13.54 -3.68 -1.10
N GLU A 136 -13.92 -3.91 -2.34
CA GLU A 136 -13.12 -3.64 -3.53
C GLU A 136 -13.77 -2.49 -4.28
N THR A 137 -12.98 -1.53 -4.73
CA THR A 137 -13.48 -0.41 -5.54
C THR A 137 -12.84 -0.42 -6.93
N GLU A 138 -13.62 -0.07 -7.95
CA GLU A 138 -13.11 0.10 -9.32
C GLU A 138 -11.98 1.14 -9.36
N ARG A 139 -12.07 2.17 -8.50
CA ARG A 139 -11.03 3.18 -8.34
C ARG A 139 -9.72 2.58 -7.84
N ALA A 140 -9.74 1.79 -6.76
CA ALA A 140 -8.54 1.13 -6.24
C ALA A 140 -7.94 0.13 -7.25
N ILE A 141 -8.77 -0.65 -7.94
CA ILE A 141 -8.32 -1.54 -9.03
C ILE A 141 -7.64 -0.73 -10.14
N ALA A 142 -8.29 0.35 -10.61
CA ALA A 142 -7.78 1.15 -11.72
C ALA A 142 -6.43 1.80 -11.37
N VAL A 143 -6.30 2.30 -10.15
CA VAL A 143 -5.06 2.91 -9.65
C VAL A 143 -3.95 1.88 -9.52
N GLY A 144 -4.21 0.71 -8.93
CA GLY A 144 -3.22 -0.37 -8.85
C GLY A 144 -2.67 -0.76 -10.21
N ARG A 145 -3.56 -0.97 -11.19
CA ARG A 145 -3.17 -1.26 -12.58
C ARG A 145 -2.41 -0.12 -13.24
N GLN A 146 -2.76 1.13 -12.94
CA GLN A 146 -2.07 2.30 -13.48
C GLN A 146 -0.62 2.37 -12.98
N VAL A 147 -0.38 2.12 -11.70
CA VAL A 147 0.97 2.10 -11.13
C VAL A 147 1.84 1.04 -11.82
N VAL A 148 1.32 -0.17 -12.00
CA VAL A 148 2.04 -1.24 -12.73
C VAL A 148 2.35 -0.85 -14.17
N ARG A 149 1.40 -0.21 -14.88
CA ARG A 149 1.64 0.28 -16.24
C ARG A 149 2.80 1.27 -16.29
N GLU A 150 2.81 2.25 -15.38
CA GLU A 150 3.86 3.27 -15.31
C GLU A 150 5.25 2.66 -15.07
N ILE A 151 5.36 1.72 -14.13
CA ILE A 151 6.63 1.01 -13.83
C ILE A 151 7.12 0.24 -15.06
N ARG A 152 6.22 -0.50 -15.73
CA ARG A 152 6.56 -1.25 -16.95
C ARG A 152 7.00 -0.33 -18.08
N SER A 153 6.35 0.83 -18.25
CA SER A 153 6.72 1.83 -19.25
C SER A 153 8.07 2.48 -18.98
N ALA A 154 8.42 2.74 -17.71
CA ALA A 154 9.72 3.27 -17.33
C ALA A 154 10.85 2.26 -17.58
N GLY A 155 10.64 0.98 -17.24
CA GLY A 155 11.61 -0.10 -17.50
C GLY A 155 11.77 -0.46 -18.99
N GLY A 156 10.78 -0.14 -19.83
CA GLY A 156 10.81 -0.39 -21.28
C GLY A 156 11.66 0.58 -22.11
N HIS A 157 12.15 1.69 -21.51
CA HIS A 157 12.99 2.68 -22.19
C HIS A 157 14.50 2.42 -22.06
N GLY A 158 14.90 1.25 -21.54
CA GLY A 158 16.28 0.87 -21.28
C GLY A 158 16.72 -0.46 -21.92
N ARG A 159 16.25 -0.77 -23.13
CA ARG A 159 16.77 -1.89 -23.94
C ARG A 159 17.29 -1.42 -25.28
#